data_AF-A0A953IEU1-F1
#
_entry.id   AF-A0A953IEU1-F1
#
_cell.length_a   1.000
_cell.length_b   1.000
_cell.length_c   1.000
_cell.angle_alpha   90.00
_cell.angle_beta   90.00
_cell.angle_gamma   90.00
#
_symmetry.space_group_name_H-M   'P 1'
#
loop_
_entity.id
_entity.type
_entity.pdbx_description
1 polymer ?
#
loop_
_entity_poly.entity_id
_entity_poly.type
_entity_poly.pdbx_seq_one_letter_code
_entity_poly.pdbx_strand_id
1 'polypeptide(L)'
;DTIQLENAIFASLTAPGTLSAANFCSGAGVATAQDGNDFVIYNSSSGALYYDADGSGGGATATLFAFVPAATALTASDFVVN
;
A
#
# COMPACT_ATOMS: atom_id res chain seq x y z
N ASP A 1 -12.12 -1.58 11.24
CA ASP A 1 -12.23 -2.39 10.01
C ASP A 1 -10.83 -2.79 9.55
N THR A 2 -10.71 -3.74 8.64
CA THR A 2 -9.42 -4.29 8.18
C THR A 2 -9.45 -4.52 6.68
N ILE A 3 -8.36 -4.18 6.01
CA ILE A 3 -8.12 -4.50 4.59
C ILE A 3 -7.24 -5.74 4.54
N GLN A 4 -7.74 -6.83 3.97
CA GLN A 4 -6.98 -8.08 3.82
C GLN A 4 -6.33 -8.14 2.43
N LEU A 5 -5.03 -8.43 2.41
CA LEU A 5 -4.20 -8.55 1.21
C LEU A 5 -3.73 -10.00 1.10
N GLU A 6 -4.07 -10.68 0.02
CA GLU A 6 -3.66 -12.06 -0.24
C GLU A 6 -2.26 -12.08 -0.88
N ASN A 7 -1.26 -12.68 -0.22
CA ASN A 7 0.12 -12.68 -0.69
C ASN A 7 0.32 -13.45 -2.00
N ALA A 8 -0.61 -14.33 -2.40
CA ALA A 8 -0.61 -14.93 -3.73
C ALA A 8 -0.84 -13.90 -4.86
N ILE A 9 -1.42 -12.74 -4.54
CA ILE A 9 -1.65 -11.62 -5.47
C ILE A 9 -0.64 -10.49 -5.19
N PHE A 10 -0.45 -10.13 -3.92
CA PHE A 10 0.47 -9.08 -3.48
C PHE A 10 1.84 -9.69 -3.13
N ALA A 11 2.50 -10.30 -4.12
CA ALA A 11 3.63 -11.22 -3.93
C ALA A 11 4.85 -10.64 -3.19
N SER A 12 5.03 -9.32 -3.17
CA SER A 12 6.12 -8.65 -2.42
C SER A 12 5.86 -8.62 -0.91
N LEU A 13 4.60 -8.78 -0.50
CA LEU A 13 4.18 -8.87 0.90
C LEU A 13 4.34 -10.31 1.41
N THR A 14 5.58 -10.72 1.65
CA THR A 14 5.90 -12.12 1.97
C THR A 14 5.67 -12.51 3.44
N ALA A 15 5.53 -11.52 4.33
CA ALA A 15 5.30 -11.75 5.75
C ALA A 15 3.79 -11.68 6.06
N PRO A 16 3.16 -12.80 6.49
CA PRO A 16 1.75 -12.79 6.90
C PRO A 16 1.55 -12.05 8.22
N GLY A 17 0.31 -11.63 8.48
CA GLY A 17 -0.07 -10.84 9.65
C GLY A 17 -0.17 -9.35 9.35
N THR A 18 -0.05 -8.51 10.37
CA THR A 18 -0.11 -7.05 10.21
C THR A 18 0.98 -6.56 9.25
N LEU A 19 0.62 -5.68 8.32
CA LEU A 19 1.55 -5.10 7.37
C LEU A 19 2.68 -4.34 8.11
N SER A 20 3.92 -4.56 7.70
CA SER A 20 5.06 -3.77 8.19
C SER A 20 4.84 -2.29 7.87
N ALA A 21 5.10 -1.41 8.84
CA ALA A 21 5.04 0.03 8.60
C ALA A 21 6.05 0.49 7.53
N ALA A 22 7.16 -0.22 7.37
CA ALA A 22 8.12 0.03 6.29
C ALA A 22 7.57 -0.35 4.90
N ASN A 23 6.49 -1.14 4.84
CA ASN A 23 5.85 -1.53 3.58
C ASN A 23 4.71 -0.60 3.16
N PHE A 24 4.47 0.46 3.94
CA PHE A 24 3.33 1.35 3.77
C PHE A 24 3.77 2.80 3.63
N CYS A 25 3.53 3.36 2.44
CA CYS A 25 3.70 4.76 2.16
C CYS A 25 2.34 5.48 2.16
N SER A 26 2.26 6.66 2.75
CA SER A 26 1.02 7.45 2.68
C SER A 26 1.29 8.94 2.62
N GLY A 27 0.43 9.66 1.91
CA GLY A 27 0.51 11.11 1.84
C GLY A 27 -0.48 11.73 0.87
N ALA A 28 -0.61 13.05 0.95
CA ALA A 28 -1.42 13.80 0.02
C ALA A 28 -0.79 13.73 -1.38
N GLY A 29 -1.55 13.27 -2.38
CA GLY A 29 -1.07 13.20 -3.77
C GLY A 29 -0.07 12.09 -4.08
N VAL A 30 0.35 11.28 -3.10
CA VAL A 30 1.31 10.18 -3.34
C VAL A 30 0.65 9.08 -4.17
N ALA A 31 1.31 8.62 -5.23
CA ALA A 31 0.83 7.54 -6.09
C ALA A 31 1.96 6.61 -6.56
N THR A 32 3.17 6.79 -6.03
CA THR A 32 4.39 6.04 -6.34
C THR A 32 5.16 5.79 -5.05
N ALA A 33 5.92 4.70 -5.01
CA ALA A 33 6.82 4.39 -3.89
C ALA A 33 7.87 5.50 -3.70
N GLN A 34 8.29 5.74 -2.45
CA GLN A 34 9.28 6.74 -2.07
C GLN A 34 10.66 6.14 -1.74
N ASP A 35 10.70 4.92 -1.18
CA ASP A 35 11.93 4.14 -0.98
C ASP A 35 11.87 2.76 -1.66
N GLY A 36 12.64 1.77 -1.23
CA GLY A 36 12.75 0.45 -1.88
C GLY A 36 11.87 -0.63 -1.26
N ASN A 37 10.95 -0.25 -0.37
CA ASN A 37 10.12 -1.15 0.41
C ASN A 37 8.66 -0.68 0.44
N ASP A 38 8.30 0.40 -0.23
CA ASP A 38 6.95 0.96 -0.24
C ASP A 38 6.00 0.18 -1.15
N PHE A 39 5.56 -1.00 -0.71
CA PHE A 39 4.71 -1.88 -1.51
C PHE A 39 3.22 -1.47 -1.51
N VAL A 40 2.72 -0.88 -0.42
CA VAL A 40 1.34 -0.38 -0.33
C VAL A 40 1.35 1.13 -0.20
N ILE A 41 0.71 1.83 -1.12
CA ILE A 41 0.73 3.29 -1.19
C ILE A 41 -0.69 3.84 -1.04
N TYR A 42 -0.86 4.79 -0.13
CA TYR A 42 -2.13 5.46 0.11
C TYR A 42 -2.08 6.95 -0.24
N ASN A 43 -2.92 7.34 -1.19
CA ASN A 43 -3.16 8.74 -1.54
C ASN A 43 -4.28 9.32 -0.68
N SER A 44 -3.94 10.06 0.36
CA SER A 44 -4.95 10.60 1.29
C SER A 44 -5.85 11.66 0.69
N SER A 45 -5.44 12.32 -0.40
CA SER A 45 -6.24 13.34 -1.09
C SER A 45 -7.41 12.74 -1.89
N SER A 46 -7.21 11.57 -2.48
CA SER A 46 -8.19 10.91 -3.34
C SER A 46 -8.84 9.67 -2.70
N GLY A 47 -8.20 9.11 -1.67
CA GLY A 47 -8.61 7.83 -1.10
C GLY A 47 -8.06 6.61 -1.85
N ALA A 48 -7.23 6.81 -2.88
CA ALA A 48 -6.73 5.73 -3.72
C ALA A 48 -5.64 4.89 -3.01
N LEU A 49 -5.73 3.57 -3.15
CA LEU A 49 -4.74 2.60 -2.69
C LEU A 49 -4.07 1.91 -3.87
N TYR A 50 -2.74 1.94 -3.89
CA TYR A 50 -1.93 1.34 -4.94
C TYR A 50 -1.03 0.25 -4.36
N TYR A 51 -0.75 -0.75 -5.20
CA TYR A 51 0.27 -1.76 -4.95
C TYR A 51 1.43 -1.53 -5.91
N ASP A 52 2.61 -1.34 -5.35
CA ASP A 52 3.86 -1.27 -6.09
C ASP A 52 4.61 -2.60 -5.88
N ALA A 53 4.86 -3.34 -6.96
CA ALA A 53 5.43 -4.68 -6.85
C ALA A 53 6.95 -4.66 -6.62
N ASP A 54 7.66 -3.68 -7.16
CA ASP A 54 9.09 -3.53 -6.87
C ASP A 54 9.34 -2.64 -5.64
N GLY A 55 8.28 -1.98 -5.15
CA GLY A 55 8.31 -1.18 -3.94
C GLY A 55 9.13 0.09 -4.11
N SER A 56 9.46 0.49 -5.34
CA SER A 56 10.35 1.61 -5.68
C SER A 56 9.80 2.49 -6.80
N GLY A 57 9.89 3.81 -6.65
CA GLY A 57 9.36 4.75 -7.64
C GLY A 57 10.07 4.77 -9.01
N GLY A 58 11.04 3.87 -9.26
CA GLY A 58 11.93 3.89 -10.41
C GLY A 58 11.78 2.74 -11.42
N GLY A 59 11.06 1.66 -11.09
CA GLY A 59 10.97 0.46 -11.94
C GLY A 59 9.58 0.19 -12.51
N ALA A 60 8.56 0.15 -11.66
CA ALA A 60 7.19 -0.22 -12.01
C ALA A 60 6.20 0.92 -11.71
N THR A 61 5.10 0.95 -12.46
CA THR A 61 3.96 1.83 -12.12
C THR A 61 3.12 1.11 -11.08
N ALA A 62 2.90 1.76 -9.93
CA ALA A 62 2.02 1.24 -8.89
C ALA A 62 0.59 1.04 -9.43
N THR A 63 0.01 -0.12 -9.15
CA THR A 63 -1.32 -0.53 -9.65
C THR A 63 -2.40 -0.13 -8.65
N LEU A 64 -3.35 0.70 -9.08
CA LEU A 64 -4.54 1.05 -8.30
C LEU A 64 -5.40 -0.20 -8.08
N PHE A 65 -5.69 -0.54 -6.82
CA PHE A 65 -6.50 -1.73 -6.50
C PHE A 65 -7.73 -1.45 -5.64
N ALA A 66 -7.81 -0.30 -4.97
CA ALA A 66 -8.96 0.06 -4.15
C ALA A 66 -9.11 1.58 -3.96
N PHE A 67 -10.30 1.97 -3.51
CA PHE A 67 -10.58 3.29 -2.96
C PHE A 67 -11.19 3.17 -1.57
N VAL A 68 -10.80 4.08 -0.69
CA VAL A 68 -11.51 4.43 0.54
C VAL A 68 -12.03 5.87 0.44
N PRO A 69 -12.92 6.33 1.33
CA PRO A 69 -13.23 7.75 1.40
C PRO A 69 -11.96 8.59 1.54
N ALA A 70 -11.89 9.71 0.83
CA ALA A 70 -10.76 10.62 0.94
C ALA A 70 -10.56 11.07 2.39
N ALA A 71 -9.31 11.28 2.79
CA ALA A 71 -8.91 11.61 4.15
C ALA A 71 -9.26 10.56 5.23
N THR A 72 -9.59 9.31 4.86
CA THR A 72 -9.62 8.20 5.83
C THR A 72 -8.26 8.10 6.51
N ALA A 73 -8.25 8.03 7.85
CA ALA A 73 -7.04 7.82 8.63
C ALA A 73 -6.63 6.34 8.55
N LEU A 74 -5.82 6.01 7.54
CA LEU A 74 -5.24 4.68 7.38
C LEU A 74 -3.79 4.67 7.86
N THR A 75 -3.44 3.56 8.52
CA THR A 75 -2.09 3.21 8.93
C THR A 75 -1.78 1.79 8.46
N ALA A 76 -0.52 1.37 8.54
CA ALA A 76 -0.15 -0.02 8.22
C ALA A 76 -0.92 -1.05 9.07
N SER A 77 -1.32 -0.70 10.30
CA SER A 77 -2.07 -1.57 11.20
C SER A 77 -3.48 -1.91 10.71
N ASP A 78 -4.02 -1.15 9.76
CA ASP A 78 -5.33 -1.40 9.14
C ASP A 78 -5.27 -2.48 8.06
N PHE A 79 -4.06 -2.94 7.70
CA PHE A 79 -3.82 -3.96 6.68
C PHE A 79 -3.33 -5.26 7.31
N VAL A 80 -3.86 -6.38 6.81
CA VAL A 80 -3.42 -7.74 7.18
C VAL A 80 -3.09 -8.51 5.90
N VAL A 81 -1.92 -9.15 5.90
CA VAL A 81 -1.45 -10.03 4.83
C VAL A 81 -1.80 -11.47 5.21
N ASN A 82 -2.47 -12.18 4.30
CA ASN A 82 -2.77 -13.62 4.41
C ASN A 82 -1.89 -14.41 3.44
#